data_AF-A0A1M4PSQ5-F1
#
_entry.id   AF-A0A1M4PSQ5-F1
#
_cell.length_a   1.000
_cell.length_b   1.000
_cell.length_c   1.000
_cell.angle_alpha   90.00
_cell.angle_beta   90.00
_cell.angle_gamma   90.00
#
_symmetry.space_group_name_H-M   'P 1'
#
loop_
_entity.id
_entity.type
_entity.pdbx_description
1 polymer ?
#
loop_
_entity_poly.entity_id
_entity_poly.type
_entity_poly.pdbx_seq_one_letter_code
_entity_poly.pdbx_strand_id
1 'polypeptide(L)'
;MVERTMDTNAVGVIGKVNSPMEFSHEMYGEGFYNFDLEVPRLSNSVDILPITISERLIVDMDLSIGSYVQINGQLRSYNRYVDNTSRLVLTVFARDIKILKDEEVDELLRSPNEIFLDGYICKPPIYRTTPFGREISDLLIAVNRAYNKSDYIPCIAWGRNARFCEKLLVGDHIKLWGRIQSRIIIL
;
A
#
# COMPACT_ATOMS: atom_id res chain seq x y z
N MET A 1 3.62 16.90 -23.99
CA MET A 1 3.92 15.49 -24.30
C MET A 1 3.41 14.70 -23.11
N VAL A 2 2.23 14.10 -23.22
CA VAL A 2 1.62 13.34 -22.13
C VAL A 2 2.22 11.95 -22.20
N GLU A 3 3.30 11.71 -21.46
CA GLU A 3 3.76 10.35 -21.24
C GLU A 3 2.58 9.55 -20.69
N ARG A 4 2.16 8.53 -21.44
CA ARG A 4 1.35 7.45 -20.88
C ARG A 4 2.22 6.81 -19.80
N THR A 5 2.07 7.26 -18.56
CA THR A 5 2.73 6.66 -17.41
C THR A 5 2.28 5.21 -17.36
N MET A 6 3.15 4.27 -17.73
CA MET A 6 2.99 2.89 -17.30
C MET A 6 2.85 2.94 -15.77
N ASP A 7 1.82 2.32 -15.21
CA ASP A 7 1.52 2.43 -13.78
C ASP A 7 2.70 1.87 -12.96
N THR A 8 3.58 2.75 -12.47
CA THR A 8 4.75 2.40 -11.67
C THR A 8 4.39 2.03 -10.23
N ASN A 9 3.15 2.26 -9.86
CA ASN A 9 2.59 1.98 -8.55
C ASN A 9 1.13 1.57 -8.75
N ALA A 10 0.84 0.30 -8.55
CA ALA A 10 -0.50 -0.25 -8.67
C ALA A 10 -0.80 -1.11 -7.44
N VAL A 11 -1.93 -0.83 -6.81
CA VAL A 11 -2.46 -1.59 -5.67
C VAL A 11 -3.85 -2.08 -6.05
N GLY A 12 -4.10 -3.37 -5.83
CA GLY A 12 -5.42 -3.97 -5.83
C GLY A 12 -5.67 -4.62 -4.48
N VAL A 13 -6.66 -4.13 -3.75
CA VAL A 13 -7.05 -4.70 -2.45
C VAL A 13 -8.54 -4.95 -2.39
N ILE A 14 -8.91 -6.08 -1.81
CA ILE A 14 -10.30 -6.45 -1.51
C ILE A 14 -10.39 -6.67 -0.02
N GLY A 15 -11.37 -6.04 0.61
CA GLY A 15 -11.51 -6.13 2.05
C GLY A 15 -12.83 -5.57 2.55
N LYS A 16 -12.97 -5.60 3.87
CA LYS A 16 -14.14 -5.16 4.61
C LYS A 16 -13.85 -3.80 5.25
N VAL A 17 -14.77 -2.83 5.09
CA VAL A 17 -14.65 -1.53 5.77
C VAL A 17 -14.66 -1.76 7.28
N ASN A 18 -13.61 -1.31 7.97
CA ASN A 18 -13.39 -1.58 9.40
C ASN A 18 -13.55 -0.34 10.30
N SER A 19 -13.53 0.86 9.73
CA SER A 19 -13.72 2.12 10.46
C SER A 19 -14.72 3.03 9.75
N PRO A 20 -15.31 4.01 10.46
CA PRO A 20 -16.01 5.09 9.78
C PRO A 20 -15.04 5.90 8.90
N MET A 21 -15.59 6.60 7.91
CA MET A 21 -14.83 7.54 7.10
C MET A 21 -14.62 8.84 7.87
N GLU A 22 -13.37 9.28 7.94
CA GLU A 22 -12.99 10.51 8.62
C GLU A 22 -12.44 11.50 7.60
N PHE A 23 -12.95 12.73 7.63
CA PHE A 23 -12.40 13.80 6.80
C PHE A 23 -10.92 14.04 7.16
N SER A 24 -10.08 14.09 6.14
CA SER A 24 -8.64 14.27 6.28
C SER A 24 -8.21 15.71 5.99
N HIS A 25 -8.44 16.15 4.76
CA HIS A 25 -8.03 17.47 4.26
C HIS A 25 -8.76 17.79 2.98
N GLU A 26 -8.73 19.06 2.58
CA GLU A 26 -9.24 19.54 1.30
C GLU A 26 -8.07 20.06 0.46
N MET A 27 -8.08 19.74 -0.82
CA MET A 27 -7.10 20.23 -1.79
C MET A 27 -7.82 20.70 -3.05
N TYR A 28 -7.70 22.00 -3.36
CA TYR A 28 -8.35 22.63 -4.52
C TYR A 28 -9.88 22.44 -4.57
N GLY A 29 -10.56 22.46 -3.41
CA GLY A 29 -12.00 22.25 -3.33
C GLY A 29 -12.44 20.78 -3.39
N GLU A 30 -11.49 19.83 -3.37
CA GLU A 30 -11.76 18.39 -3.30
C GLU A 30 -11.39 17.87 -1.91
N GLY A 31 -12.37 17.31 -1.21
CA GLY A 31 -12.25 16.67 0.08
C GLY A 31 -11.68 15.26 -0.01
N PHE A 32 -10.79 14.93 0.92
CA PHE A 32 -10.20 13.61 1.07
C PHE A 32 -10.60 13.00 2.41
N TYR A 33 -10.91 11.71 2.38
CA TYR A 33 -11.35 10.94 3.54
C TYR A 33 -10.40 9.77 3.79
N ASN A 34 -10.20 9.44 5.06
CA ASN A 34 -9.45 8.27 5.49
C ASN A 34 -10.37 7.26 6.16
N PHE A 35 -10.09 5.98 5.95
CA PHE A 35 -10.70 4.88 6.69
C PHE A 35 -9.78 3.66 6.65
N ASP A 36 -10.05 2.69 7.51
CA ASP A 36 -9.31 1.44 7.58
C ASP A 36 -10.06 0.31 6.86
N LEU A 37 -9.33 -0.44 6.05
CA LEU A 37 -9.81 -1.63 5.34
C LEU A 37 -9.20 -2.89 5.96
N GLU A 38 -10.05 -3.81 6.40
CA GLU A 38 -9.65 -5.14 6.84
C GLU A 38 -9.50 -6.06 5.62
N VAL A 39 -8.27 -6.47 5.33
CA VAL A 39 -7.91 -7.32 4.20
C VAL A 39 -7.50 -8.70 4.72
N PRO A 40 -8.24 -9.77 4.42
CA PRO A 40 -7.94 -11.09 4.94
C PRO A 40 -6.67 -11.66 4.30
N ARG A 41 -5.89 -12.40 5.09
CA ARG A 41 -4.78 -13.22 4.62
C ARG A 41 -5.24 -14.67 4.50
N LEU A 42 -4.58 -15.41 3.60
CA LEU A 42 -4.75 -16.87 3.46
C LEU A 42 -4.42 -17.65 4.77
N SER A 43 -3.74 -17.00 5.73
CA SER A 43 -3.39 -17.56 7.03
C SER A 43 -4.43 -17.33 8.14
N ASN A 44 -5.66 -16.93 7.80
CA ASN A 44 -6.72 -16.55 8.75
C ASN A 44 -6.38 -15.37 9.68
N SER A 45 -5.33 -14.60 9.35
CA SER A 45 -5.06 -13.31 9.96
C SER A 45 -5.50 -12.19 9.02
N VAL A 46 -5.57 -10.96 9.52
CA VAL A 46 -6.01 -9.81 8.74
C VAL A 46 -4.94 -8.73 8.70
N ASP A 47 -4.91 -7.99 7.60
CA ASP A 47 -4.20 -6.73 7.47
C ASP A 47 -5.18 -5.59 7.64
N ILE A 48 -4.86 -4.63 8.50
CA ILE A 48 -5.59 -3.35 8.56
C ILE A 48 -4.82 -2.34 7.73
N LEU A 49 -5.36 -2.01 6.56
CA LEU A 49 -4.73 -1.09 5.60
C LEU A 49 -5.41 0.27 5.67
N PRO A 50 -4.68 1.35 5.97
CA PRO A 50 -5.22 2.70 5.87
C PRO A 50 -5.45 3.05 4.40
N ILE A 51 -6.64 3.56 4.12
CA ILE A 51 -7.09 4.01 2.81
C ILE A 51 -7.27 5.52 2.85
N THR A 52 -6.85 6.21 1.79
CA THR A 52 -7.19 7.60 1.52
C THR A 52 -7.95 7.66 0.21
N ILE A 53 -9.12 8.29 0.21
CA ILE A 53 -10.01 8.35 -0.95
C ILE A 53 -10.56 9.76 -1.16
N SER A 54 -10.73 10.14 -2.42
CA SER A 54 -11.40 11.38 -2.81
C SER A 54 -12.90 11.28 -2.59
N GLU A 55 -13.53 12.36 -2.11
CA GLU A 55 -14.98 12.47 -2.00
C GLU A 55 -15.72 12.17 -3.32
N ARG A 56 -15.07 12.45 -4.46
CA ARG A 56 -15.65 12.28 -5.79
C ARG A 56 -15.86 10.82 -6.17
N LEU A 57 -15.09 9.91 -5.57
CA LEU A 57 -15.18 8.48 -5.83
C LEU A 57 -16.27 7.79 -5.00
N ILE A 58 -16.78 8.45 -3.97
CA ILE A 58 -17.69 7.85 -2.97
C ILE A 58 -19.07 8.52 -2.97
N VAL A 59 -19.35 9.37 -3.95
CA VAL A 59 -20.66 9.99 -4.12
C VAL A 59 -21.71 8.91 -4.30
N ASP A 60 -22.77 8.97 -3.50
CA ASP A 60 -23.88 8.00 -3.49
C ASP A 60 -23.47 6.54 -3.18
N MET A 61 -22.34 6.32 -2.51
CA MET A 61 -21.89 5.00 -2.06
C MET A 61 -22.11 4.80 -0.55
N ASP A 62 -22.76 3.69 -0.17
CA ASP A 62 -22.88 3.28 1.23
C ASP A 62 -21.65 2.47 1.67
N LEU A 63 -20.67 3.18 2.23
CA LEU A 63 -19.44 2.61 2.81
C LEU A 63 -19.59 2.36 4.31
N SER A 64 -20.72 1.82 4.72
CA SER A 64 -20.95 1.37 6.09
C SER A 64 -19.88 0.36 6.55
N ILE A 65 -19.60 0.37 7.86
CA ILE A 65 -18.72 -0.62 8.46
C ILE A 65 -19.27 -2.01 8.17
N GLY A 66 -18.40 -2.86 7.63
CA GLY A 66 -18.72 -4.22 7.25
C GLY A 66 -19.04 -4.44 5.78
N SER A 67 -19.20 -3.38 4.99
CA SER A 67 -19.31 -3.48 3.54
C SER A 67 -18.01 -4.01 2.93
N TYR A 68 -18.12 -4.95 1.99
CA TYR A 68 -16.98 -5.41 1.20
C TYR A 68 -16.76 -4.49 0.01
N VAL A 69 -15.51 -4.11 -0.19
CA VAL A 69 -15.10 -3.25 -1.31
C VAL A 69 -13.85 -3.79 -1.98
N GLN A 70 -13.79 -3.59 -3.30
CA GLN A 70 -12.59 -3.70 -4.09
C GLN A 70 -12.06 -2.28 -4.35
N ILE A 71 -10.78 -2.06 -4.10
CA ILE A 71 -10.11 -0.78 -4.27
C ILE A 71 -8.91 -0.98 -5.20
N ASN A 72 -8.86 -0.18 -6.25
CA ASN A 72 -7.69 -0.05 -7.12
C ASN A 72 -7.06 1.32 -6.90
N GLY A 73 -5.75 1.36 -6.70
CA GLY A 73 -5.09 2.58 -6.25
C GLY A 73 -3.58 2.54 -6.37
N GLN A 74 -2.93 3.36 -5.55
CA GLN A 74 -1.48 3.47 -5.45
C GLN A 74 -1.08 3.55 -3.99
N LEU A 75 0.03 2.92 -3.59
CA LEU A 75 0.55 3.06 -2.23
C LEU A 75 1.29 4.38 -2.12
N ARG A 76 0.79 5.30 -1.31
CA ARG A 76 1.40 6.61 -1.07
C ARG A 76 2.21 6.61 0.21
N SER A 77 3.29 7.37 0.20
CA SER A 77 4.09 7.65 1.38
C SER A 77 4.19 9.15 1.63
N TYR A 78 4.08 9.58 2.88
CA TYR A 78 4.39 10.95 3.27
C TYR A 78 4.85 11.00 4.72
N ASN A 79 5.65 12.00 5.03
CA ASN A 79 6.06 12.25 6.41
C ASN A 79 4.99 13.08 7.11
N ARG A 80 4.55 12.62 8.28
CA ARG A 80 3.70 13.38 9.20
C ARG A 80 4.51 13.69 10.46
N TYR A 81 4.55 14.95 10.84
CA TYR A 81 5.17 15.38 12.08
C TYR A 81 4.17 15.18 13.23
N VAL A 82 4.56 14.36 14.21
CA VAL A 82 3.80 14.13 15.44
C VAL A 82 4.79 14.20 16.60
N ASP A 83 4.51 15.03 17.60
CA ASP A 83 5.36 15.19 18.80
C ASP A 83 6.84 15.43 18.48
N ASN A 84 7.12 16.40 17.58
CA ASN A 84 8.46 16.74 17.11
C ASN A 84 9.23 15.61 16.39
N THR A 85 8.57 14.49 16.08
CA THR A 85 9.15 13.36 15.37
C THR A 85 8.48 13.18 14.01
N SER A 86 9.28 13.08 12.95
CA SER A 86 8.78 12.73 11.63
C SER A 86 8.48 11.23 11.56
N ARG A 87 7.22 10.87 11.28
CA ARG A 87 6.82 9.48 11.04
C ARG A 87 6.43 9.30 9.58
N LEU A 88 6.98 8.26 8.95
CA LEU A 88 6.56 7.85 7.61
C LEU A 88 5.18 7.21 7.70
N VAL A 89 4.20 7.79 7.01
CA VAL A 89 2.86 7.25 6.85
C VAL A 89 2.76 6.60 5.49
N LEU A 90 2.20 5.40 5.45
CA LEU A 90 1.83 4.71 4.22
C LEU A 90 0.31 4.60 4.16
N THR A 91 -0.29 4.87 3.02
CA THR A 91 -1.74 4.75 2.79
C THR A 91 -2.02 4.29 1.37
N VAL A 92 -3.04 3.46 1.17
CA VAL A 92 -3.54 3.14 -0.17
C VAL A 92 -4.38 4.32 -0.63
N PHE A 93 -3.87 5.08 -1.59
CA PHE A 93 -4.63 6.13 -2.25
C PHE A 93 -5.51 5.52 -3.33
N ALA A 94 -6.81 5.47 -3.06
CA ALA A 94 -7.80 4.91 -3.96
C ALA A 94 -7.96 5.79 -5.20
N ARG A 95 -7.89 5.16 -6.38
CA ARG A 95 -8.23 5.77 -7.67
C ARG A 95 -9.57 5.29 -8.21
N ASP A 96 -10.01 4.12 -7.74
CA ASP A 96 -11.25 3.46 -8.10
C ASP A 96 -11.70 2.58 -6.92
N ILE A 97 -13.01 2.50 -6.71
CA ILE A 97 -13.63 1.72 -5.64
C ILE A 97 -14.93 1.11 -6.15
N LYS A 98 -15.18 -0.14 -5.77
CA LYS A 98 -16.41 -0.86 -6.07
C LYS A 98 -16.92 -1.56 -4.82
N ILE A 99 -18.20 -1.37 -4.49
CA ILE A 99 -18.88 -2.21 -3.48
C ILE A 99 -19.13 -3.58 -4.10
N LEU A 100 -18.74 -4.62 -3.39
CA LEU A 100 -18.89 -6.01 -3.83
C LEU A 100 -20.21 -6.58 -3.32
N LYS A 101 -20.86 -7.39 -4.15
CA LYS A 101 -21.99 -8.23 -3.74
C LYS A 101 -21.48 -9.55 -3.20
N ASP A 102 -22.24 -10.19 -2.32
CA ASP A 102 -21.84 -11.45 -1.65
C ASP A 102 -21.32 -12.52 -2.61
N GLU A 103 -21.96 -12.67 -3.78
CA GLU A 103 -21.57 -13.64 -4.82
C GLU A 103 -20.17 -13.38 -5.42
N GLU A 104 -19.71 -12.13 -5.44
CA GLU A 104 -18.39 -11.74 -5.98
C GLU A 104 -17.27 -11.86 -4.93
N VAL A 105 -17.62 -11.82 -3.64
CA VAL A 105 -16.65 -11.73 -2.53
C VAL A 105 -15.78 -12.98 -2.48
N ASP A 106 -16.37 -14.17 -2.49
CA ASP A 106 -15.64 -15.43 -2.30
C ASP A 106 -14.59 -15.70 -3.40
N GLU A 107 -14.87 -15.28 -4.64
CA GLU A 107 -13.93 -15.43 -5.75
C GLU A 107 -12.76 -14.46 -5.62
N LEU A 108 -13.05 -13.18 -5.34
CA LEU A 108 -12.07 -12.12 -5.24
C LEU A 108 -11.17 -12.26 -4.00
N LEU A 109 -11.69 -12.82 -2.90
CA LEU A 109 -10.93 -13.09 -1.68
C LEU A 109 -9.82 -14.15 -1.84
N ARG A 110 -9.70 -14.81 -3.00
CA ARG A 110 -8.56 -15.71 -3.29
C ARG A 110 -7.25 -14.96 -3.48
N SER A 111 -7.29 -13.72 -3.96
CA SER A 111 -6.11 -12.83 -4.04
C SER A 111 -6.48 -11.40 -3.64
N PRO A 112 -6.73 -11.17 -2.34
CA PRO A 112 -7.33 -9.91 -1.86
C PRO A 112 -6.32 -8.78 -1.70
N ASN A 113 -5.04 -9.01 -1.99
CA ASN A 113 -3.98 -8.06 -1.71
C ASN A 113 -2.83 -8.25 -2.70
N GLU A 114 -2.73 -7.33 -3.64
CA GLU A 114 -1.69 -7.31 -4.66
C GLU A 114 -1.13 -5.89 -4.79
N ILE A 115 0.20 -5.81 -4.87
CA ILE A 115 0.89 -4.56 -5.16
C ILE A 115 1.98 -4.80 -6.20
N PHE A 116 2.07 -3.88 -7.15
CA PHE A 116 3.14 -3.78 -8.13
C PHE A 116 3.83 -2.42 -7.97
N LEU A 117 5.17 -2.44 -7.90
CA LEU A 117 6.01 -1.26 -7.82
C LEU A 117 7.11 -1.32 -8.88
N ASP A 118 7.36 -0.20 -9.53
CA ASP A 118 8.42 0.02 -10.51
C ASP A 118 9.20 1.26 -10.06
N GLY A 119 10.43 1.06 -9.58
CA GLY A 119 11.15 2.12 -8.89
C GLY A 119 12.64 1.85 -8.73
N TYR A 120 13.26 2.58 -7.81
CA TYR A 120 14.70 2.59 -7.64
C TYR A 120 15.12 2.40 -6.18
N ILE A 121 16.23 1.69 -5.95
CA ILE A 121 16.79 1.48 -4.62
C ILE A 121 17.32 2.80 -4.04
N CYS A 122 16.81 3.22 -2.88
CA CYS A 122 17.17 4.47 -2.21
C CYS A 122 18.31 4.33 -1.20
N LYS A 123 18.44 3.14 -0.62
CA LYS A 123 19.42 2.84 0.44
C LYS A 123 19.99 1.44 0.20
N PRO A 124 21.24 1.19 0.61
CA PRO A 124 21.80 -0.16 0.55
C PRO A 124 20.86 -1.17 1.23
N PRO A 125 20.49 -2.27 0.55
CA PRO A 125 19.69 -3.33 1.11
C PRO A 125 20.28 -3.90 2.41
N ILE A 126 19.44 -4.18 3.41
CA ILE A 126 19.88 -4.74 4.69
C ILE A 126 19.51 -6.21 4.74
N TYR A 127 20.45 -7.07 4.38
CA TYR A 127 20.31 -8.53 4.47
C TYR A 127 20.55 -9.03 5.89
N ARG A 128 19.67 -9.90 6.40
CA ARG A 128 19.82 -10.56 7.71
C ARG A 128 19.02 -11.86 7.78
N THR A 129 19.28 -12.62 8.84
CA THR A 129 18.52 -13.83 9.18
C THR A 129 17.68 -13.57 10.42
N THR A 130 16.38 -13.88 10.35
CA THR A 130 15.47 -13.83 11.51
C THR A 130 15.86 -14.89 12.56
N PRO A 131 15.42 -14.77 13.83
CA PRO A 131 15.68 -15.79 14.86
C PRO A 131 15.26 -17.22 14.47
N PHE A 132 14.27 -17.36 13.59
CA PHE A 132 13.78 -18.65 13.07
C PHE A 132 14.51 -19.10 11.80
N GLY A 133 15.69 -18.55 11.49
CA GLY A 133 16.51 -18.98 10.36
C GLY A 133 16.03 -18.50 8.98
N ARG A 134 14.99 -17.65 8.90
CA ARG A 134 14.51 -17.12 7.62
C ARG A 134 15.37 -15.97 7.14
N GLU A 135 15.81 -16.06 5.89
CA GLU A 135 16.59 -15.04 5.19
C GLU A 135 15.68 -13.91 4.71
N ILE A 136 16.02 -12.67 5.07
CA ILE A 136 15.27 -11.47 4.66
C ILE A 136 16.20 -10.33 4.25
N SER A 137 15.70 -9.46 3.38
CA SER A 137 16.38 -8.23 2.98
C SER A 137 15.41 -7.06 3.08
N ASP A 138 15.74 -6.06 3.89
CA ASP A 138 14.99 -4.80 3.92
C ASP A 138 15.44 -3.91 2.77
N LEU A 139 14.46 -3.35 2.08
CA LEU A 139 14.63 -2.46 0.94
C LEU A 139 13.89 -1.16 1.21
N LEU A 140 14.40 -0.06 0.66
CA LEU A 140 13.68 1.20 0.56
C LEU A 140 13.66 1.60 -0.90
N ILE A 141 12.47 1.66 -1.49
CA ILE A 141 12.29 1.94 -2.92
C ILE A 141 11.66 3.31 -3.11
N ALA A 142 12.21 4.11 -4.02
CA ALA A 142 11.58 5.33 -4.52
C ALA A 142 10.78 4.99 -5.76
N VAL A 143 9.49 5.26 -5.71
CA VAL A 143 8.57 5.11 -6.83
C VAL A 143 8.14 6.50 -7.27
N ASN A 144 8.57 6.87 -8.47
CA ASN A 144 8.35 8.21 -8.98
C ASN A 144 6.89 8.40 -9.36
N ARG A 145 6.35 9.58 -9.04
CA ARG A 145 5.00 10.02 -9.39
C ARG A 145 5.05 11.38 -10.09
N ALA A 146 3.92 11.79 -10.65
CA ALA A 146 3.76 13.09 -11.27
C ALA A 146 4.18 14.24 -10.32
N TYR A 147 4.52 15.38 -10.92
CA TYR A 147 4.96 16.59 -10.22
C TYR A 147 6.29 16.45 -9.44
N ASN A 148 7.23 15.62 -9.95
CA ASN A 148 8.57 15.43 -9.38
C ASN A 148 8.55 15.03 -7.90
N LYS A 149 7.53 14.28 -7.49
CA LYS A 149 7.47 13.66 -6.17
C LYS A 149 7.77 12.18 -6.31
N SER A 150 8.20 11.56 -5.21
CA SER A 150 8.40 10.12 -5.14
C SER A 150 7.77 9.58 -3.85
N ASP A 151 7.21 8.38 -3.93
CA ASP A 151 6.78 7.61 -2.78
C ASP A 151 7.95 6.71 -2.35
N TYR A 152 8.35 6.79 -1.07
CA TYR A 152 9.42 5.99 -0.46
C TYR A 152 8.80 4.83 0.30
N ILE A 153 8.86 3.65 -0.28
CA ILE A 153 8.14 2.47 0.20
C ILE A 153 9.15 1.48 0.80
N PRO A 154 9.06 1.17 2.11
CA PRO A 154 9.83 0.10 2.70
C PRO A 154 9.28 -1.26 2.24
N CYS A 155 10.16 -2.16 1.83
CA CYS A 155 9.80 -3.49 1.36
C CYS A 155 10.69 -4.54 2.02
N ILE A 156 10.18 -5.77 2.14
CA ILE A 156 10.96 -6.89 2.69
C ILE A 156 10.90 -8.06 1.71
N ALA A 157 12.06 -8.41 1.16
CA ALA A 157 12.24 -9.61 0.35
C ALA A 157 12.57 -10.81 1.26
N TRP A 158 12.16 -12.01 0.86
CA TRP A 158 12.35 -13.25 1.63
C TRP A 158 13.10 -14.30 0.81
N GLY A 159 13.87 -15.16 1.48
CA GLY A 159 14.53 -16.34 0.89
C GLY A 159 15.41 -15.98 -0.31
N ARG A 160 15.17 -16.64 -1.45
CA ARG A 160 15.93 -16.40 -2.69
C ARG A 160 15.87 -14.94 -3.14
N ASN A 161 14.73 -14.26 -2.96
CA ASN A 161 14.61 -12.85 -3.29
C ASN A 161 15.45 -11.99 -2.34
N ALA A 162 15.56 -12.35 -1.06
CA ALA A 162 16.44 -11.65 -0.11
C ALA A 162 17.91 -11.74 -0.53
N ARG A 163 18.37 -12.94 -0.91
CA ARG A 163 19.74 -13.19 -1.41
C ARG A 163 20.05 -12.44 -2.71
N PHE A 164 19.06 -12.33 -3.59
CA PHE A 164 19.20 -11.53 -4.80
C PHE A 164 19.31 -10.04 -4.44
N CYS A 165 18.40 -9.55 -3.60
CA CYS A 165 18.31 -8.14 -3.28
C CYS A 165 19.51 -7.62 -2.47
N GLU A 166 20.18 -8.47 -1.68
CA GLU A 166 21.43 -8.12 -0.97
C GLU A 166 22.51 -7.51 -1.87
N LYS A 167 22.52 -7.88 -3.16
CA LYS A 167 23.54 -7.44 -4.13
C LYS A 167 23.18 -6.16 -4.87
N LEU A 168 21.98 -5.61 -4.67
CA LEU A 168 21.54 -4.40 -5.36
C LEU A 168 22.23 -3.16 -4.79
N LEU A 169 22.49 -2.21 -5.67
CA LEU A 169 23.12 -0.93 -5.36
C LEU A 169 22.09 0.19 -5.31
N VAL A 170 22.44 1.27 -4.61
CA VAL A 170 21.63 2.49 -4.63
C VAL A 170 21.55 3.03 -6.06
N GLY A 171 20.34 3.34 -6.51
CA GLY A 171 20.06 3.75 -7.89
C GLY A 171 19.71 2.61 -8.84
N ASP A 172 19.83 1.34 -8.42
CA ASP A 172 19.39 0.22 -9.25
C ASP A 172 17.88 0.28 -9.49
N HIS A 173 17.50 0.06 -10.74
CA HIS A 173 16.11 -0.07 -11.16
C HIS A 173 15.56 -1.45 -10.80
N ILE A 174 14.38 -1.50 -10.19
CA ILE A 174 13.75 -2.74 -9.77
C ILE A 174 12.23 -2.69 -9.95
N LYS A 175 11.68 -3.86 -10.30
CA LYS A 175 10.24 -4.12 -10.30
C LYS A 175 9.90 -5.15 -9.23
N LEU A 176 8.90 -4.84 -8.41
CA LEU A 176 8.43 -5.71 -7.34
C LEU A 176 6.97 -6.06 -7.51
N TRP A 177 6.65 -7.31 -7.15
CA TRP A 177 5.28 -7.79 -6.94
C TRP A 177 5.21 -8.34 -5.52
N GLY A 178 4.12 -8.04 -4.82
CA GLY A 178 3.99 -8.47 -3.44
C GLY A 178 2.61 -8.20 -2.85
N ARG A 179 2.59 -8.07 -1.52
CA ARG A 179 1.40 -7.78 -0.72
C ARG A 179 1.73 -6.68 0.28
N ILE A 180 0.76 -5.82 0.56
CA ILE A 180 0.87 -4.79 1.60
C ILE A 180 0.60 -5.45 2.94
N GLN A 181 1.55 -5.38 3.88
CA GLN A 181 1.38 -5.96 5.20
C GLN A 181 1.43 -4.90 6.29
N SER A 182 0.38 -4.83 7.09
CA SER A 182 0.36 -4.13 8.37
C SER A 182 1.36 -4.79 9.33
N ARG A 183 2.07 -3.96 10.10
CA ARG A 183 3.02 -4.41 11.13
C ARG A 183 2.66 -3.78 12.45
N ILE A 184 2.44 -4.62 13.45
CA ILE A 184 2.40 -4.17 14.84
C ILE A 184 3.85 -3.98 15.27
N ILE A 185 4.28 -2.74 15.47
CA ILE A 185 5.53 -2.44 16.15
C ILE A 185 5.23 -2.57 17.64
N ILE A 186 5.59 -3.70 18.24
CA ILE A 186 5.63 -3.83 19.70
C ILE A 186 6.99 -3.23 20.12
N LEU A 187 6.95 -2.10 20.82
CA LEU A 187 8.12 -1.47 21.42
C LEU A 187 8.59 -2.24 22.67
#